data_AF-Q9R9X3-F1
#
_entry.id   AF-Q9R9X3-F1
#
_cell.length_a   1.000
_cell.length_b   1.000
_cell.length_c   1.000
_cell.angle_alpha   90.00
_cell.angle_beta   90.00
_cell.angle_gamma   90.00
#
_symmetry.space_group_name_H-M   'P 1'
#
loop_
_entity.id
_entity.type
_entity.pdbx_description
1 polymer ?
#
loop_
_entity_poly.entity_id
_entity_poly.type
_entity_poly.pdbx_seq_one_letter_code
_entity_poly.pdbx_strand_id
1 'polypeptide(L)'
;TRAAINMTGGEATLNLDAMPAVVFTDPQVPTVGYSEAEAQRAGLETDSRTLSLDNVPRALANFDTRGFIKLVAEAGSGRLLGVQAVAPEPGELIQTAVLAI
;
A
#
# COMPACT_ATOMS: atom_id res chain seq x y z
N THR A 1 14.58 -20.62 5.82
CA THR A 1 14.57 -19.18 5.46
C THR A 1 15.32 -19.00 4.14
N ARG A 2 15.07 -17.91 3.38
CA ARG A 2 15.81 -17.63 2.12
C ARG A 2 17.33 -17.66 2.32
N ALA A 3 17.81 -17.11 3.43
CA ALA A 3 19.21 -17.19 3.85
C ALA A 3 19.72 -18.65 3.96
N ALA A 4 18.94 -19.55 4.58
CA ALA A 4 19.31 -20.96 4.69
C ALA A 4 19.36 -21.68 3.33
N ILE A 5 18.44 -21.36 2.39
CA ILE A 5 18.45 -21.90 1.02
C ILE A 5 19.73 -21.48 0.29
N ASN A 6 20.10 -20.20 0.43
CA ASN A 6 21.30 -19.67 -0.19
C ASN A 6 22.58 -20.23 0.43
N MET A 7 22.58 -20.52 1.74
CA MET A 7 23.68 -21.21 2.42
C MET A 7 23.91 -22.64 1.90
N THR A 8 22.87 -23.32 1.38
CA THR A 8 22.97 -24.68 0.82
C THR A 8 23.15 -24.70 -0.70
N GLY A 9 23.50 -23.57 -1.33
CA GLY A 9 23.77 -23.47 -2.76
C GLY A 9 22.54 -23.24 -3.65
N GLY A 10 21.40 -22.88 -3.09
CA GLY A 10 20.25 -22.39 -3.85
C GLY A 10 20.35 -20.89 -4.17
N GLU A 11 19.46 -20.40 -5.03
CA GLU A 11 19.34 -18.98 -5.38
C GLU A 11 17.92 -18.46 -5.11
N ALA A 12 17.65 -18.08 -3.85
CA ALA A 12 16.41 -17.43 -3.45
C ALA A 12 16.60 -15.91 -3.38
N THR A 13 15.78 -15.17 -4.12
CA THR A 13 15.70 -13.71 -4.09
C THR A 13 14.52 -13.22 -3.23
N LEU A 14 14.60 -11.96 -2.82
CA LEU A 14 13.55 -11.28 -2.04
C LEU A 14 13.07 -10.07 -2.84
N ASN A 15 11.77 -10.07 -3.16
CA ASN A 15 11.09 -8.88 -3.65
C ASN A 15 10.56 -8.09 -2.43
N LEU A 16 10.87 -6.79 -2.37
CA LEU A 16 10.44 -5.87 -1.33
C LEU A 16 9.37 -4.87 -1.79
N ASP A 17 8.97 -4.90 -3.04
CA ASP A 17 7.98 -3.99 -3.64
C ASP A 17 6.64 -4.04 -2.88
N ALA A 18 6.26 -5.23 -2.40
CA ALA A 18 5.04 -5.45 -1.61
C ALA A 18 5.27 -5.42 -0.09
N MET A 19 6.42 -4.95 0.41
CA MET A 19 6.68 -4.87 1.85
C MET A 19 5.89 -3.70 2.48
N PRO A 20 4.97 -3.94 3.42
CA PRO A 20 4.21 -2.85 4.04
C PRO A 20 5.04 -2.15 5.12
N ALA A 21 4.79 -0.86 5.31
CA ALA A 21 5.22 -0.08 6.47
C ALA A 21 4.01 0.57 7.12
N VAL A 22 3.93 0.54 8.45
CA VAL A 22 2.79 1.08 9.20
C VAL A 22 3.28 1.92 10.37
N VAL A 23 2.74 3.13 10.49
CA VAL A 23 2.91 3.99 11.66
C VAL A 23 1.63 3.92 12.50
N PHE A 24 1.74 3.39 13.72
CA PHE A 24 0.61 3.15 14.64
C PHE A 24 0.24 4.40 15.46
N THR A 25 0.03 5.52 14.78
CA THR A 25 -0.60 6.73 15.35
C THR A 25 -2.13 6.59 15.39
N ASP A 26 -2.82 7.60 15.91
CA ASP A 26 -4.28 7.72 15.81
C ASP A 26 -4.67 8.95 14.97
N PRO A 27 -5.21 8.78 13.75
CA PRO A 27 -5.39 7.52 12.99
C PRO A 27 -4.05 6.93 12.50
N GLN A 28 -4.07 5.67 12.08
CA GLN A 28 -2.88 4.94 11.63
C GLN A 28 -2.53 5.29 10.18
N VAL A 29 -1.25 5.16 9.82
CA VAL A 29 -0.73 5.50 8.48
C VAL A 29 0.00 4.30 7.87
N PRO A 30 -0.70 3.40 7.17
CA PRO A 30 -0.07 2.31 6.45
C PRO A 30 0.26 2.68 4.99
N THR A 31 1.33 2.08 4.48
CA THR A 31 1.79 2.23 3.09
C THR A 31 2.39 0.93 2.58
N VAL A 32 2.21 0.65 1.29
CA VAL A 32 2.88 -0.44 0.55
C VAL A 32 3.11 -0.01 -0.89
N GLY A 33 4.20 -0.49 -1.50
CA GLY A 33 4.57 -0.12 -2.86
C GLY A 33 4.96 1.35 -3.00
N TYR A 34 4.78 1.89 -4.21
CA TYR A 34 5.15 3.26 -4.54
C TYR A 34 4.10 4.28 -4.14
N SER A 35 4.55 5.38 -3.55
CA SER A 35 3.82 6.65 -3.65
C SER A 35 3.90 7.20 -5.08
N GLU A 36 2.97 8.09 -5.44
CA GLU A 36 2.97 8.77 -6.74
C GLU A 36 4.29 9.49 -7.03
N ALA A 37 4.88 10.16 -6.03
CA ALA A 37 6.16 10.85 -6.16
C ALA A 37 7.34 9.88 -6.32
N GLU A 38 7.29 8.69 -5.73
CA GLU A 38 8.31 7.66 -5.95
C GLU A 38 8.17 7.04 -7.34
N ALA A 39 6.95 6.73 -7.78
CA ALA A 39 6.69 6.21 -9.11
C ALA A 39 7.14 7.18 -10.21
N GLN A 40 6.82 8.46 -10.07
CA GLN A 40 7.27 9.51 -11.01
C GLN A 40 8.81 9.62 -11.03
N ARG A 41 9.48 9.58 -9.87
CA ARG A 41 10.95 9.57 -9.80
C ARG A 41 11.57 8.32 -10.43
N ALA A 42 10.85 7.20 -10.43
CA ALA A 42 11.23 5.97 -11.11
C ALA A 42 10.93 5.99 -12.62
N GLY A 43 10.38 7.09 -13.16
CA GLY A 43 10.02 7.21 -14.57
C GLY A 43 8.75 6.46 -14.96
N LEU A 44 7.90 6.12 -13.98
CA LEU A 44 6.61 5.48 -14.22
C LEU A 44 5.53 6.55 -14.39
N GLU A 45 4.83 6.51 -15.52
CA GLU A 45 3.60 7.27 -15.72
C GLU A 45 2.50 6.67 -14.83
N THR A 46 1.76 7.52 -14.10
CA THR A 46 0.82 7.06 -13.09
C THR A 46 -0.57 7.68 -13.21
N ASP A 47 -1.57 6.92 -12.81
CA ASP A 47 -2.91 7.40 -12.50
C ASP A 47 -3.18 7.16 -11.01
N SER A 48 -3.42 8.24 -10.25
CA SER A 48 -3.67 8.16 -8.82
C SER A 48 -5.12 8.55 -8.48
N ARG A 49 -5.70 7.85 -7.51
CA ARG A 49 -7.06 8.09 -7.03
C ARG A 49 -7.08 8.11 -5.51
N THR A 50 -7.82 9.06 -4.94
CA THR A 50 -7.98 9.20 -3.50
C THR A 50 -9.46 9.14 -3.13
N LEU A 51 -9.78 8.30 -2.16
CA LEU A 51 -11.09 8.15 -1.55
C LEU A 51 -11.03 8.64 -0.11
N SER A 52 -11.74 9.72 0.18
CA SER A 52 -11.91 10.22 1.56
C SER A 52 -12.82 9.28 2.36
N LEU A 53 -12.55 9.10 3.66
CA LEU A 53 -13.30 8.14 4.49
C LEU A 53 -14.74 8.56 4.82
N ASP A 54 -15.08 9.83 4.65
CA ASP A 54 -16.47 10.31 4.67
C ASP A 54 -17.35 9.68 3.57
N ASN A 55 -16.73 9.11 2.53
CA ASN A 55 -17.40 8.35 1.48
C ASN A 55 -17.39 6.82 1.74
N VAL A 56 -16.88 6.37 2.88
CA VAL A 56 -16.81 4.95 3.26
C VAL A 56 -17.90 4.64 4.29
N PRO A 57 -18.94 3.84 3.95
CA PRO A 57 -20.06 3.56 4.86
C PRO A 57 -19.65 3.02 6.22
N ARG A 58 -18.59 2.21 6.29
CA ARG A 58 -18.07 1.67 7.55
C ARG A 58 -17.47 2.74 8.45
N ALA A 59 -16.74 3.71 7.88
CA ALA A 59 -16.18 4.83 8.63
C ALA A 59 -17.29 5.73 9.20
N LEU A 60 -18.36 5.96 8.41
CA LEU A 60 -19.56 6.65 8.87
C LEU A 60 -20.25 5.90 10.03
N ALA A 61 -20.45 4.59 9.89
CA ALA A 61 -21.06 3.76 10.93
C ALA A 61 -20.24 3.71 12.23
N ASN A 62 -18.91 3.80 12.11
CA ASN A 62 -17.98 3.84 13.24
C ASN A 62 -17.80 5.24 13.83
N PHE A 63 -18.44 6.27 13.25
CA PHE A 63 -18.26 7.68 13.64
C PHE A 63 -16.80 8.17 13.59
N ASP A 64 -15.96 7.58 12.73
CA ASP A 64 -14.58 8.00 12.52
C ASP A 64 -14.25 8.03 11.02
N THR A 65 -14.35 9.22 10.44
CA THR A 65 -14.13 9.49 9.01
C THR A 65 -12.81 10.22 8.77
N ARG A 66 -11.89 10.23 9.73
CA ARG A 66 -10.62 10.95 9.62
C ARG A 66 -9.69 10.23 8.63
N GLY A 67 -9.30 10.93 7.57
CA GLY A 67 -8.28 10.48 6.63
C GLY A 67 -8.83 9.99 5.30
N PHE A 68 -8.06 9.14 4.61
CA PHE A 68 -8.29 8.78 3.22
C PHE A 68 -7.59 7.46 2.85
N ILE A 69 -7.94 6.93 1.69
CA ILE A 69 -7.24 5.83 1.01
C ILE A 69 -6.79 6.35 -0.36
N LYS A 70 -5.50 6.23 -0.68
CA LYS A 70 -4.93 6.59 -1.98
C LYS A 70 -4.37 5.34 -2.65
N LEU A 71 -4.75 5.16 -3.92
CA LEU A 71 -4.21 4.14 -4.81
C LEU A 71 -3.36 4.82 -5.88
N VAL A 72 -2.24 4.18 -6.24
CA VAL A 72 -1.35 4.60 -7.31
C VAL A 72 -1.27 3.44 -8.30
N ALA A 73 -1.67 3.68 -9.54
CA ALA A 73 -1.60 2.69 -10.62
C ALA A 73 -0.74 3.20 -11.77
N GLU A 74 -0.17 2.28 -12.55
CA GLU A 74 0.55 2.58 -13.77
C GLU A 74 -0.42 3.02 -14.87
N ALA A 75 -0.13 4.13 -15.53
CA ALA A 75 -0.97 4.66 -16.60
C ALA A 75 -1.00 3.69 -17.80
N GLY A 76 -2.19 3.45 -18.34
CA GLY A 76 -2.40 2.57 -19.49
C GLY A 76 -2.62 1.11 -19.10
N SER A 77 -1.73 0.50 -18.30
CA SER A 77 -1.88 -0.91 -17.88
C SER A 77 -2.88 -1.10 -16.73
N GLY A 78 -3.05 -0.08 -15.88
CA GLY A 78 -3.86 -0.15 -14.67
C GLY A 78 -3.25 -1.02 -13.56
N ARG A 79 -1.99 -1.45 -13.71
CA ARG A 79 -1.28 -2.23 -12.69
C ARG A 79 -1.15 -1.41 -11.41
N LEU A 80 -1.55 -1.98 -10.28
CA LEU A 80 -1.41 -1.33 -8.97
C LEU A 80 0.08 -1.25 -8.60
N LEU A 81 0.55 -0.04 -8.30
CA LEU A 81 1.93 0.25 -7.94
C LEU A 81 2.09 0.49 -6.44
N GLY A 82 1.05 0.99 -5.78
CA GLY A 82 1.12 1.28 -4.35
C GLY A 82 -0.20 1.76 -3.75
N VAL A 83 -0.26 1.67 -2.43
CA VAL A 83 -1.40 2.09 -1.61
C VAL A 83 -0.88 2.85 -0.40
N GLN A 84 -1.49 3.99 -0.11
CA GLN A 84 -1.26 4.77 1.11
C GLN A 84 -2.60 5.08 1.76
N ALA A 85 -2.68 4.99 3.08
CA ALA A 85 -3.90 5.38 3.78
C ALA A 85 -3.59 6.16 5.07
N VAL A 86 -4.59 6.93 5.50
CA VAL A 86 -4.71 7.46 6.85
C VAL A 86 -6.11 7.03 7.30
N ALA A 87 -6.20 6.10 8.24
CA ALA A 87 -7.48 5.52 8.62
C ALA A 87 -7.45 4.85 10.01
N PRO A 88 -8.59 4.77 10.70
CA PRO A 88 -8.75 3.88 11.86
C PRO A 88 -8.70 2.42 11.40
N GLU A 89 -8.03 1.57 12.18
CA GLU A 89 -7.97 0.11 11.98
C GLU A 89 -7.62 -0.36 10.55
N PRO A 90 -6.56 0.15 9.88
CA PRO A 90 -6.34 -0.13 8.47
C PRO A 90 -5.54 -1.43 8.21
N GLY A 91 -5.40 -2.30 9.21
CA GLY A 91 -4.60 -3.53 9.13
C GLY A 91 -5.06 -4.46 7.99
N GLU A 92 -6.37 -4.69 7.88
CA GLU A 92 -6.96 -5.52 6.82
C GLU A 92 -6.79 -4.89 5.43
N LEU A 93 -6.89 -3.56 5.35
CA LEU A 93 -6.73 -2.82 4.10
C LEU A 93 -5.30 -2.96 3.58
N ILE A 94 -4.29 -2.75 4.43
CA ILE A 94 -2.90 -2.82 3.99
C ILE A 94 -2.48 -4.25 3.66
N GLN A 95 -2.98 -5.24 4.41
CA GLN A 95 -2.73 -6.65 4.09
C GLN A 95 -3.32 -7.04 2.74
N THR A 96 -4.53 -6.56 2.41
CA THR A 96 -5.14 -6.79 1.09
C THR A 96 -4.33 -6.11 -0.02
N ALA A 97 -3.84 -4.89 0.21
CA ALA A 97 -3.01 -4.18 -0.74
C ALA A 97 -1.67 -4.90 -1.02
N VAL A 98 -1.04 -5.47 0.02
CA VAL A 98 0.18 -6.29 -0.12
C VAL A 98 -0.05 -7.50 -1.03
N LEU A 99 -1.23 -8.13 -0.98
CA LEU A 99 -1.56 -9.27 -1.84
C LEU A 99 -1.87 -8.86 -3.29
N ALA A 100 -2.25 -7.61 -3.51
CA ALA A 100 -2.64 -7.10 -4.82
C ALA A 100 -1.44 -6.54 -5.63
N ILE A 101 -0.34 -6.20 -4.95
CA ILE A 101 0.93 -5.72 -5.53
C ILE A 101 1.86 -6.91 -5.77
#